data_AF-A0A2S0MAJ6-F1
#
_entry.id   AF-A0A2S0MAJ6-F1
#
_cell.length_a   1.000
_cell.length_b   1.000
_cell.length_c   1.000
_cell.angle_alpha   90.00
_cell.angle_beta   90.00
_cell.angle_gamma   90.00
#
_symmetry.space_group_name_H-M   'P 1'
#
loop_
_entity.id
_entity.type
_entity.pdbx_description
1 polymer ?
#
loop_
_entity_poly.entity_id
_entity_poly.type
_entity_poly.pdbx_seq_one_letter_code
_entity_poly.pdbx_strand_id
1 'polypeptide(L)'
;MPAFTASPHPNDLPHAPRTVLVTGAGRRLGRAIALACARAGWRVAVHYHRSRQDAIETVAGCAQWASAGAVFEADLSDQAATRSLLPRVVAELGAVHAVVNSAALFEFDDAASFTTAHLTRHMHTNTAAPVLLAQALAAHLAERDAPPASGSVVNLLDQKLFNPNPDFLSYTLSKAALQSATTLLAQALAPRVRVVGVAPGLTLTSDWLTPERFEALHQMSPLGRSSTAEDVAASVVFALGNPSITGATLLVDGGQHLLRFDRDFSMMNAAPAPVAPAIKAIENEAIPESGQAPAATDAHAGEGADGTAQGGQTLTLTGLRFDASLGILEQEKQAPQPIQVDAELNLGAQPLRPRDDEITHVLDYRKVRQIIIDECTAEHVNLLESLIGKLCERLLRLPGVLGVRVQIAKLEIFEDCEVAIRMQAGHWG
;
A
#
# COMPACT_ATOMS: atom_id res chain seq x y z
N MET A 1 8.85 22.55 51.14
CA MET A 1 9.09 21.48 50.16
C MET A 1 10.44 21.74 49.52
N PRO A 2 11.43 20.83 49.62
CA PRO A 2 12.73 21.06 49.02
C PRO A 2 12.63 20.87 47.49
N ALA A 3 13.28 21.75 46.74
CA ALA A 3 13.36 21.68 45.29
C ALA A 3 14.13 20.42 44.87
N PHE A 4 13.56 19.63 43.97
CA PHE A 4 14.25 18.55 43.29
C PHE A 4 15.34 19.15 42.40
N THR A 5 16.60 19.07 42.84
CA THR A 5 17.75 19.22 41.95
C THR A 5 17.90 17.90 41.19
N ALA A 6 17.63 17.93 39.88
CA ALA A 6 17.86 16.79 39.01
C ALA A 6 19.34 16.40 39.09
N SER A 7 19.61 15.13 39.44
CA SER A 7 20.95 14.56 39.33
C SER A 7 21.37 14.53 37.85
N PRO A 8 22.65 14.76 37.52
CA PRO A 8 23.12 14.65 36.15
C PRO A 8 22.86 13.24 35.61
N HIS A 9 22.30 13.16 34.39
CA HIS A 9 22.07 11.91 33.68
C HIS A 9 23.42 11.22 33.40
N PRO A 10 23.48 9.87 33.40
CA PRO A 10 24.73 9.09 33.30
C PRO A 10 25.47 9.16 31.93
N ASN A 11 25.26 10.21 31.14
CA ASN A 11 25.75 10.35 29.76
C ASN A 11 26.95 11.32 29.61
N ASP A 12 27.62 11.67 30.71
CA ASP A 12 28.76 12.61 30.74
C ASP A 12 30.12 11.95 30.38
N LEU A 13 30.12 10.76 29.76
CA LEU A 13 31.30 10.20 29.10
C LEU A 13 31.17 10.37 27.58
N PRO A 14 32.24 10.75 26.85
CA PRO A 14 32.19 10.94 25.41
C PRO A 14 32.00 9.57 24.73
N HIS A 15 30.75 9.15 24.55
CA HIS A 15 30.41 8.03 23.68
C HIS A 15 30.77 8.41 22.24
N ALA A 16 31.46 7.51 21.54
CA ALA A 16 31.73 7.68 20.12
C ALA A 16 30.40 7.96 19.38
N PRO A 17 30.36 8.93 18.45
CA PRO A 17 29.12 9.35 17.81
C PRO A 17 28.50 8.19 17.02
N ARG A 18 27.19 8.01 17.17
CA ARG A 18 26.46 6.99 16.41
C ARG A 18 26.43 7.37 14.94
N THR A 19 26.83 6.44 14.08
CA THR A 19 26.78 6.63 12.61
C THR A 19 25.47 6.12 12.01
N VAL A 20 24.88 6.90 11.11
CA VAL A 20 23.73 6.54 10.27
C VAL A 20 24.10 6.65 8.79
N LEU A 21 23.73 5.64 7.99
CA LEU A 21 23.76 5.70 6.53
C LEU A 21 22.42 6.21 6.01
N VAL A 22 22.41 7.31 5.26
CA VAL A 22 21.21 7.83 4.60
C VAL A 22 21.37 7.70 3.09
N THR A 23 20.51 6.91 2.45
CA THR A 23 20.56 6.71 1.00
C THR A 23 19.83 7.82 0.25
N GLY A 24 20.37 8.24 -0.91
CA GLY A 24 19.72 9.29 -1.72
C GLY A 24 19.85 10.66 -1.07
N ALA A 25 20.85 10.85 -0.20
CA ALA A 25 20.98 12.00 0.67
C ALA A 25 21.65 13.21 0.01
N GLY A 26 22.01 13.14 -1.27
CA GLY A 26 22.58 14.29 -1.98
C GLY A 26 21.58 15.44 -2.17
N ARG A 27 20.29 15.15 -2.34
CA ARG A 27 19.27 16.16 -2.69
C ARG A 27 17.94 15.93 -1.96
N ARG A 28 17.04 16.92 -2.08
CA ARG A 28 15.61 16.81 -1.72
C ARG A 28 15.43 16.24 -0.30
N LEU A 29 14.53 15.27 -0.13
CA LEU A 29 14.16 14.71 1.15
C LEU A 29 15.32 14.01 1.87
N GLY A 30 16.16 13.27 1.14
CA GLY A 30 17.32 12.60 1.73
C GLY A 30 18.31 13.59 2.34
N ARG A 31 18.52 14.76 1.71
CA ARG A 31 19.34 15.84 2.27
C ARG A 31 18.74 16.41 3.55
N ALA A 32 17.43 16.66 3.59
CA ALA A 32 16.74 17.15 4.79
C ALA A 32 16.87 16.15 5.95
N ILE A 33 16.70 14.86 5.68
CA ILE A 33 16.89 13.78 6.65
C ILE A 33 18.34 13.74 7.17
N ALA A 34 19.33 13.81 6.28
CA ALA A 34 20.74 13.81 6.66
C ALA A 34 21.07 14.98 7.61
N LEU A 35 20.62 16.20 7.27
CA LEU A 35 20.83 17.39 8.10
C LEU A 35 20.12 17.26 9.46
N ALA A 36 18.91 16.72 9.50
CA ALA A 36 18.19 16.49 10.76
C ALA A 36 18.88 15.43 11.63
N CYS A 37 19.39 14.36 11.04
CA CYS A 37 20.18 13.36 11.76
C CYS A 37 21.45 13.98 12.35
N ALA A 38 22.17 14.81 11.58
CA ALA A 38 23.35 15.51 12.07
C ALA A 38 23.01 16.46 13.24
N ARG A 39 21.92 17.23 13.15
CA ARG A 39 21.42 18.06 14.26
C ARG A 39 21.07 17.25 15.51
N ALA A 40 20.65 15.99 15.34
CA ALA A 40 20.40 15.05 16.43
C ALA A 40 21.67 14.32 16.93
N GLY A 41 22.86 14.76 16.51
CA GLY A 41 24.15 14.24 16.97
C GLY A 41 24.66 13.00 16.24
N TRP A 42 24.02 12.60 15.14
CA TRP A 42 24.48 11.46 14.35
C TRP A 42 25.62 11.85 13.41
N ARG A 43 26.64 11.00 13.30
CA ARG A 43 27.58 11.04 12.19
C ARG A 43 26.88 10.49 10.95
N VAL A 44 26.88 11.23 9.84
CA VAL A 44 26.07 10.86 8.67
C VAL A 44 26.95 10.36 7.52
N ALA A 45 26.73 9.12 7.11
CA ALA A 45 27.21 8.60 5.83
C ALA A 45 26.19 8.95 4.74
N VAL A 46 26.59 9.83 3.80
CA VAL A 46 25.70 10.36 2.76
C VAL A 46 25.87 9.53 1.50
N HIS A 47 24.88 8.69 1.18
CA HIS A 47 24.91 7.93 -0.07
C HIS A 47 24.29 8.73 -1.24
N TYR A 48 24.91 8.61 -2.41
CA TYR A 48 24.44 9.15 -3.69
C TYR A 48 24.72 8.18 -4.85
N HIS A 49 24.01 8.35 -5.95
CA HIS A 49 24.35 7.72 -7.24
C HIS A 49 24.96 8.77 -8.19
N ARG A 50 24.12 9.67 -8.72
CA ARG A 50 24.57 10.66 -9.73
C ARG A 50 24.87 12.06 -9.19
N SER A 51 24.54 12.35 -7.93
CA SER A 51 24.58 13.69 -7.33
C SER A 51 25.79 13.92 -6.42
N ARG A 52 27.01 13.69 -6.93
CA ARG A 52 28.24 13.74 -6.13
C ARG A 52 28.45 15.10 -5.44
N GLN A 53 28.31 16.19 -6.19
CA GLN A 53 28.55 17.53 -5.68
C GLN A 53 27.55 17.89 -4.56
N ASP A 54 26.26 17.60 -4.76
CA ASP A 54 25.24 17.87 -3.74
C ASP A 54 25.42 17.01 -2.48
N ALA A 55 25.95 15.79 -2.64
CA ALA A 55 26.30 14.93 -1.50
C ALA A 55 27.45 15.51 -0.68
N ILE A 56 28.47 16.08 -1.34
CA ILE A 56 29.59 16.77 -0.67
C ILE A 56 29.07 17.98 0.10
N GLU A 57 28.19 18.78 -0.50
CA GLU A 57 27.55 19.92 0.16
C GLU A 57 26.68 19.48 1.35
N THR A 58 26.01 18.34 1.23
CA THR A 58 25.22 17.78 2.33
C THR A 58 26.11 17.37 3.50
N VAL A 59 27.25 16.71 3.25
CA VAL A 59 28.24 16.39 4.29
C VAL A 59 28.78 17.67 4.94
N ALA A 60 29.11 18.69 4.16
CA ALA A 60 29.57 19.99 4.68
C ALA A 60 28.50 20.66 5.57
N GLY A 61 27.23 20.58 5.19
CA GLY A 61 26.12 21.06 6.03
C GLY A 61 25.93 20.25 7.32
N CYS A 62 26.15 18.94 7.28
CA CYS A 62 26.08 18.07 8.46
C CYS A 62 27.21 18.37 9.47
N ALA A 63 28.41 18.68 8.96
CA ALA A 63 29.60 18.94 9.79
C ALA A 63 29.47 20.16 10.72
N GLN A 64 28.46 21.00 10.54
CA GLN A 64 28.13 22.11 11.44
C GLN A 64 27.57 21.64 12.79
N TRP A 65 27.03 20.42 12.86
CA TRP A 65 26.26 19.94 14.02
C TRP A 65 26.80 18.65 14.64
N ALA A 66 27.47 17.82 13.84
CA ALA A 66 27.98 16.52 14.26
C ALA A 66 29.40 16.28 13.74
N SER A 67 30.00 15.19 14.22
CA SER A 67 31.28 14.71 13.68
C SER A 67 31.23 14.54 12.16
N ALA A 68 32.37 14.78 11.52
CA ALA A 68 32.54 14.67 10.08
C ALA A 68 32.02 13.32 9.53
N GLY A 69 31.10 13.43 8.57
CA GLY A 69 30.63 12.31 7.76
C GLY A 69 31.45 12.17 6.47
N ALA A 70 30.99 11.28 5.59
CA ALA A 70 31.61 11.05 4.29
C ALA A 70 30.54 10.75 3.23
N VAL A 71 30.93 10.85 1.95
CA VAL A 71 30.06 10.55 0.81
C VAL A 71 30.36 9.17 0.25
N PHE A 72 29.31 8.43 -0.10
CA PHE A 72 29.42 7.06 -0.62
C PHE A 72 28.63 6.91 -1.92
N GLU A 73 29.32 6.50 -2.98
CA GLU A 73 28.69 6.23 -4.27
C GLU A 73 28.27 4.76 -4.39
N ALA A 74 27.02 4.54 -4.80
CA ALA A 74 26.54 3.25 -5.28
C ALA A 74 25.32 3.43 -6.20
N ASP A 75 25.18 2.57 -7.21
CA ASP A 75 23.91 2.36 -7.90
C ASP A 75 23.12 1.30 -7.12
N LEU A 76 21.99 1.69 -6.53
CA LEU A 76 21.16 0.77 -5.74
C LEU A 76 20.36 -0.21 -6.61
N SER A 77 20.36 -0.04 -7.93
CA SER A 77 19.84 -1.07 -8.84
C SER A 77 20.82 -2.22 -9.09
N ASP A 78 22.10 -2.01 -8.75
CA ASP A 78 23.16 -3.03 -8.78
C ASP A 78 23.29 -3.70 -7.39
N GLN A 79 23.06 -5.01 -7.37
CA GLN A 79 23.11 -5.80 -6.16
C GLN A 79 24.52 -5.84 -5.53
N ALA A 80 25.57 -5.96 -6.33
CA ALA A 80 26.95 -6.02 -5.85
C ALA A 80 27.37 -4.67 -5.26
N ALA A 81 27.05 -3.57 -5.96
CA ALA A 81 27.30 -2.22 -5.45
C ALA A 81 26.57 -2.00 -4.11
N THR A 82 25.29 -2.37 -4.02
CA THR A 82 24.50 -2.26 -2.78
C THR A 82 25.08 -3.08 -1.64
N ARG A 83 25.44 -4.34 -1.87
CA ARG A 83 26.06 -5.21 -0.85
C ARG A 83 27.37 -4.65 -0.32
N SER A 84 28.15 -3.98 -1.16
CA SER A 84 29.43 -3.37 -0.77
C SER A 84 29.29 -2.05 -0.01
N LEU A 85 28.13 -1.40 -0.07
CA LEU A 85 27.94 -0.03 0.43
C LEU A 85 28.17 0.08 1.95
N LEU A 86 27.44 -0.70 2.76
CA LEU A 86 27.58 -0.63 4.22
C LEU A 86 28.99 -1.05 4.70
N PRO A 87 29.62 -2.12 4.17
CA PRO A 87 31.03 -2.42 4.47
C PRO A 87 32.00 -1.27 4.18
N ARG A 88 31.82 -0.53 3.08
CA ARG A 88 32.64 0.66 2.78
C ARG A 88 32.41 1.77 3.80
N VAL A 89 31.17 2.00 4.21
CA VAL A 89 30.85 2.95 5.28
C VAL A 89 31.52 2.55 6.60
N VAL A 90 31.51 1.27 6.92
CA VAL A 90 32.15 0.74 8.13
C VAL A 90 33.66 0.92 8.08
N ALA A 91 34.30 0.65 6.94
CA ALA A 91 35.73 0.82 6.77
C ALA A 91 36.19 2.27 6.96
N GLU A 92 35.37 3.25 6.55
CA GLU A 92 35.72 4.67 6.62
C GLU A 92 35.29 5.36 7.93
N LEU A 93 34.07 5.07 8.42
CA LEU A 93 33.48 5.79 9.56
C LEU A 93 33.37 4.93 10.83
N GLY A 94 33.75 3.65 10.76
CA GLY A 94 33.70 2.70 11.86
C GLY A 94 32.30 2.15 12.10
N ALA A 95 31.86 2.18 13.36
CA ALA A 95 30.60 1.58 13.78
C ALA A 95 29.37 2.23 13.11
N VAL A 96 28.57 1.44 12.39
CA VAL A 96 27.26 1.86 11.83
C VAL A 96 26.13 1.33 12.70
N HIS A 97 25.19 2.20 13.04
CA HIS A 97 24.10 1.90 13.98
C HIS A 97 22.73 2.02 13.33
N ALA A 98 22.63 2.74 12.21
CA ALA A 98 21.36 2.90 11.52
C ALA A 98 21.50 3.01 10.00
N VAL A 99 20.43 2.62 9.31
CA VAL A 99 20.25 2.84 7.87
C VAL A 99 18.90 3.51 7.64
N VAL A 100 18.89 4.62 6.92
CA VAL A 100 17.68 5.26 6.40
C VAL A 100 17.62 5.06 4.89
N ASN A 101 16.66 4.24 4.48
CA ASN A 101 16.39 3.93 3.08
C ASN A 101 15.48 5.01 2.49
N SER A 102 16.08 6.13 2.03
CA SER A 102 15.38 7.26 1.41
C SER A 102 15.54 7.34 -0.11
N ALA A 103 16.53 6.66 -0.70
CA ALA A 103 16.66 6.58 -2.16
C ALA A 103 15.46 5.83 -2.76
N ALA A 104 14.94 6.35 -3.87
CA ALA A 104 13.87 5.70 -4.62
C ALA A 104 13.96 6.03 -6.12
N LEU A 105 13.58 5.06 -6.95
CA LEU A 105 13.20 5.25 -8.34
C LEU A 105 11.70 5.55 -8.41
N PHE A 106 11.33 6.66 -9.05
CA PHE A 106 9.95 7.11 -9.23
C PHE A 106 9.74 7.48 -10.70
N GLU A 107 9.36 6.49 -11.50
CA GLU A 107 9.03 6.63 -12.92
C GLU A 107 7.58 6.20 -13.13
N PHE A 108 6.87 6.89 -14.03
CA PHE A 108 5.46 6.65 -14.31
C PHE A 108 5.25 5.40 -15.17
N ASP A 109 4.28 4.59 -14.77
CA ASP A 109 3.59 3.61 -15.60
C ASP A 109 2.18 3.36 -15.07
N ASP A 110 1.39 2.68 -15.87
CA ASP A 110 0.02 2.26 -15.57
C ASP A 110 -0.23 0.87 -16.17
N ALA A 111 -1.47 0.38 -16.10
CA ALA A 111 -1.82 -0.93 -16.64
C ALA A 111 -1.53 -1.08 -18.15
N ALA A 112 -1.56 0.01 -18.93
CA ALA A 112 -1.32 -0.02 -20.37
C ALA A 112 0.16 0.05 -20.74
N SER A 113 0.97 0.73 -19.91
CA SER A 113 2.41 0.95 -20.12
C SER A 113 3.31 0.03 -19.29
N PHE A 114 2.73 -0.83 -18.45
CA PHE A 114 3.45 -1.78 -17.61
C PHE A 114 4.42 -2.66 -18.41
N THR A 115 5.65 -2.80 -17.90
CA THR A 115 6.60 -3.81 -18.38
C THR A 115 7.31 -4.47 -17.21
N THR A 116 7.67 -5.74 -17.37
CA THR A 116 8.46 -6.48 -16.35
C THR A 116 9.81 -5.84 -16.09
N ALA A 117 10.44 -5.25 -17.12
CA ALA A 117 11.70 -4.53 -16.99
C ALA A 117 11.56 -3.29 -16.09
N HIS A 118 10.46 -2.54 -16.24
CA HIS A 118 10.18 -1.37 -15.41
C HIS A 118 9.92 -1.79 -13.96
N LEU A 119 9.06 -2.78 -13.74
CA LEU A 119 8.84 -3.36 -12.41
C LEU A 119 10.15 -3.85 -11.76
N THR A 120 11.00 -4.54 -12.52
CA THR A 120 12.28 -5.06 -12.01
C THR A 120 13.20 -3.93 -11.54
N ARG A 121 13.29 -2.81 -12.29
CA ARG A 121 14.10 -1.65 -11.90
C ARG A 121 13.61 -1.03 -10.59
N HIS A 122 12.30 -0.88 -10.43
CA HIS A 122 11.71 -0.35 -9.19
C HIS A 122 11.90 -1.32 -8.03
N MET A 123 11.70 -2.62 -8.24
CA MET A 123 11.92 -3.66 -7.22
C MET A 123 13.37 -3.70 -6.73
N HIS A 124 14.36 -3.59 -7.63
CA HIS A 124 15.77 -3.56 -7.23
C HIS A 124 16.07 -2.33 -6.35
N THR A 125 15.72 -1.14 -6.85
CA THR A 125 16.05 0.12 -6.17
C THR A 125 15.25 0.33 -4.88
N ASN A 126 13.93 0.12 -4.94
CA ASN A 126 13.01 0.51 -3.88
C ASN A 126 12.75 -0.60 -2.86
N THR A 127 13.09 -1.87 -3.15
CA THR A 127 12.79 -3.00 -2.25
C THR A 127 14.04 -3.81 -1.94
N ALA A 128 14.71 -4.35 -2.96
CA ALA A 128 15.84 -5.25 -2.78
C ALA A 128 17.00 -4.52 -2.09
N ALA A 129 17.32 -3.30 -2.52
CA ALA A 129 18.39 -2.53 -1.89
C ALA A 129 18.15 -2.24 -0.40
N PRO A 130 16.98 -1.73 0.03
CA PRO A 130 16.64 -1.61 1.45
C PRO A 130 16.79 -2.92 2.25
N VAL A 131 16.36 -4.05 1.69
CA VAL A 131 16.50 -5.37 2.33
C VAL A 131 17.96 -5.76 2.49
N LEU A 132 18.78 -5.57 1.46
CA LEU A 132 20.22 -5.88 1.49
C LEU A 132 20.97 -5.01 2.48
N LEU A 133 20.62 -3.72 2.58
CA LEU A 133 21.25 -2.81 3.55
C LEU A 133 20.83 -3.13 4.98
N ALA A 134 19.57 -3.55 5.21
CA ALA A 134 19.12 -4.04 6.52
C ALA A 134 19.87 -5.33 6.92
N GLN A 135 20.04 -6.26 5.98
CA GLN A 135 20.85 -7.47 6.17
C GLN A 135 22.30 -7.13 6.53
N ALA A 136 22.92 -6.21 5.79
CA ALA A 136 24.30 -5.79 6.04
C ALA A 136 24.47 -5.10 7.41
N LEU A 137 23.50 -4.27 7.83
CA LEU A 137 23.51 -3.66 9.17
C LEU A 137 23.42 -4.73 10.26
N ALA A 138 22.51 -5.70 10.11
CA ALA A 138 22.36 -6.78 11.08
C ALA A 138 23.62 -7.64 11.21
N ALA A 139 24.27 -7.97 10.09
CA ALA A 139 25.54 -8.69 10.07
C ALA A 139 26.65 -7.89 10.78
N HIS A 140 26.81 -6.61 10.46
CA HIS A 140 27.79 -5.74 11.10
C HIS A 140 27.61 -5.65 12.63
N LEU A 141 26.37 -5.55 13.10
CA LEU A 141 26.06 -5.50 14.52
C LEU A 141 26.30 -6.86 15.21
N ALA A 142 26.07 -7.96 14.50
CA ALA A 142 26.37 -9.31 15.00
C ALA A 142 27.88 -9.55 15.13
N GLU A 143 28.66 -9.19 14.11
CA GLU A 143 30.12 -9.35 14.07
C GLU A 143 30.84 -8.61 15.21
N ARG A 144 30.25 -7.49 15.66
CA ARG A 144 30.79 -6.67 16.75
C ARG A 144 30.18 -6.97 18.12
N ASP A 145 29.37 -8.03 18.22
CA ASP A 145 28.66 -8.43 19.43
C ASP A 145 27.89 -7.27 20.08
N ALA A 146 27.20 -6.47 19.26
CA ALA A 146 26.44 -5.33 19.73
C ALA A 146 25.22 -5.78 20.57
N PRO A 147 24.86 -5.06 21.64
CA PRO A 147 23.74 -5.43 22.49
C PRO A 147 22.39 -5.41 21.74
N PRO A 148 21.33 -6.00 22.29
CA PRO A 148 19.98 -5.86 21.74
C PRO A 148 19.58 -4.39 21.52
N ALA A 149 18.73 -4.15 20.53
CA ALA A 149 18.25 -2.82 20.12
C ALA A 149 19.36 -1.81 19.73
N SER A 150 20.55 -2.28 19.34
CA SER A 150 21.66 -1.43 18.87
C SER A 150 21.51 -0.92 17.44
N GLY A 151 20.64 -1.55 16.64
CA GLY A 151 20.41 -1.23 15.24
C GLY A 151 19.03 -0.64 14.96
N SER A 152 18.94 0.30 14.02
CA SER A 152 17.67 0.79 13.50
C SER A 152 17.68 0.97 11.99
N VAL A 153 16.68 0.43 11.30
CA VAL A 153 16.40 0.66 9.89
C VAL A 153 15.13 1.48 9.78
N VAL A 154 15.19 2.56 9.00
CA VAL A 154 14.01 3.35 8.65
C VAL A 154 13.79 3.29 7.14
N ASN A 155 12.64 2.77 6.72
CA ASN A 155 12.24 2.67 5.32
C ASN A 155 11.31 3.82 4.97
N LEU A 156 11.69 4.66 3.99
CA LEU A 156 10.77 5.66 3.45
C LEU A 156 9.82 4.97 2.48
N LEU A 157 8.55 4.89 2.88
CA LEU A 157 7.41 4.37 2.13
C LEU A 157 6.72 5.53 1.41
N ASP A 158 5.40 5.44 1.25
CA ASP A 158 4.55 6.41 0.56
C ASP A 158 3.13 6.32 1.14
N GLN A 159 2.46 7.47 1.38
CA GLN A 159 1.07 7.46 1.86
C GLN A 159 0.12 6.78 0.87
N LYS A 160 0.48 6.73 -0.43
CA LYS A 160 -0.31 6.07 -1.48
C LYS A 160 -0.64 4.61 -1.17
N LEU A 161 0.16 3.95 -0.35
CA LEU A 161 -0.12 2.57 0.08
C LEU A 161 -1.37 2.44 0.96
N PHE A 162 -1.79 3.54 1.58
CA PHE A 162 -2.97 3.64 2.44
C PHE A 162 -4.14 4.34 1.74
N ASN A 163 -3.91 4.80 0.51
CA ASN A 163 -4.88 5.47 -0.34
C ASN A 163 -4.53 5.23 -1.83
N PRO A 164 -4.79 4.02 -2.32
CA PRO A 164 -4.28 3.58 -3.62
C PRO A 164 -5.05 4.22 -4.78
N ASN A 165 -4.31 4.51 -5.85
CA ASN A 165 -4.82 4.88 -7.16
C ASN A 165 -3.97 4.18 -8.24
N PRO A 166 -4.45 4.07 -9.50
CA PRO A 166 -3.82 3.19 -10.50
C PRO A 166 -2.58 3.76 -11.19
N ASP A 167 -2.24 5.04 -10.96
CA ASP A 167 -1.03 5.65 -11.54
C ASP A 167 0.25 5.11 -10.84
N PHE A 168 1.40 5.11 -11.52
CA PHE A 168 2.68 4.63 -10.98
C PHE A 168 2.60 3.18 -10.47
N LEU A 169 2.09 2.28 -11.31
CA LEU A 169 1.80 0.89 -10.96
C LEU A 169 3.05 0.15 -10.42
N SER A 170 4.14 0.13 -11.18
CA SER A 170 5.37 -0.59 -10.79
C SER A 170 6.02 0.01 -9.54
N TYR A 171 5.96 1.33 -9.39
CA TYR A 171 6.41 2.01 -8.18
C TYR A 171 5.59 1.62 -6.96
N THR A 172 4.27 1.68 -7.07
CA THR A 172 3.36 1.35 -5.98
C THR A 172 3.57 -0.08 -5.53
N LEU A 173 3.72 -1.03 -6.47
CA LEU A 173 4.05 -2.43 -6.15
C LEU A 173 5.39 -2.56 -5.41
N SER A 174 6.44 -1.86 -5.85
CA SER A 174 7.74 -1.89 -5.17
C SER A 174 7.68 -1.32 -3.74
N LYS A 175 6.89 -0.27 -3.52
CA LYS A 175 6.68 0.32 -2.19
C LYS A 175 5.80 -0.56 -1.30
N ALA A 176 4.80 -1.24 -1.85
CA ALA A 176 4.00 -2.23 -1.11
C ALA A 176 4.86 -3.43 -0.68
N ALA A 177 5.77 -3.88 -1.54
CA ALA A 177 6.75 -4.90 -1.18
C ALA A 177 7.70 -4.43 -0.06
N LEU A 178 8.16 -3.16 -0.10
CA LEU A 178 8.98 -2.58 0.97
C LEU A 178 8.20 -2.42 2.29
N GLN A 179 6.92 -2.05 2.23
CA GLN A 179 6.04 -1.99 3.41
C GLN A 179 5.92 -3.37 4.05
N SER A 180 5.64 -4.41 3.26
CA SER A 180 5.62 -5.80 3.75
C SER A 180 6.97 -6.21 4.33
N ALA A 181 8.06 -5.88 3.65
CA ALA A 181 9.42 -6.16 4.11
C ALA A 181 9.75 -5.48 5.43
N THR A 182 9.17 -4.30 5.72
CA THR A 182 9.38 -3.59 6.99
C THR A 182 8.95 -4.45 8.18
N THR A 183 7.76 -5.05 8.13
CA THR A 183 7.26 -5.93 9.19
C THR A 183 8.04 -7.26 9.24
N LEU A 184 8.31 -7.87 8.08
CA LEU A 184 9.04 -9.15 8.02
C LEU A 184 10.49 -9.01 8.53
N LEU A 185 11.19 -7.94 8.18
CA LEU A 185 12.54 -7.67 8.67
C LEU A 185 12.54 -7.30 10.16
N ALA A 186 11.51 -6.58 10.65
CA ALA A 186 11.37 -6.33 12.08
C ALA A 186 11.27 -7.62 12.89
N GLN A 187 10.50 -8.60 12.40
CA GLN A 187 10.37 -9.92 13.03
C GLN A 187 11.69 -10.71 12.96
N ALA A 188 12.32 -10.73 11.78
CA ALA A 188 13.50 -11.56 11.53
C ALA A 188 14.78 -11.03 12.20
N LEU A 189 14.92 -9.71 12.37
CA LEU A 189 16.14 -9.08 12.87
C LEU A 189 16.06 -8.67 14.35
N ALA A 190 14.91 -8.85 14.99
CA ALA A 190 14.76 -8.68 16.43
C ALA A 190 15.57 -9.73 17.22
N PRO A 191 16.04 -9.42 18.44
CA PRO A 191 15.91 -8.13 19.13
C PRO A 191 17.02 -7.14 18.76
N ARG A 192 17.94 -7.47 17.85
CA ARG A 192 19.16 -6.68 17.59
C ARG A 192 18.89 -5.43 16.75
N VAL A 193 18.04 -5.55 15.73
CA VAL A 193 17.71 -4.46 14.80
C VAL A 193 16.21 -4.21 14.80
N ARG A 194 15.83 -2.95 14.92
CA ARG A 194 14.45 -2.49 14.71
C ARG A 194 14.28 -2.05 13.27
N VAL A 195 13.07 -2.21 12.73
CA VAL A 195 12.73 -1.77 11.37
C VAL A 195 11.43 -1.00 11.43
N VAL A 196 11.43 0.25 10.95
CA VAL A 196 10.29 1.16 11.03
C VAL A 196 10.03 1.76 9.65
N GLY A 197 8.77 1.84 9.25
CA GLY A 197 8.34 2.56 8.05
C GLY A 197 8.01 4.02 8.39
N VAL A 198 8.31 4.93 7.47
CA VAL A 198 7.78 6.30 7.47
C VAL A 198 7.15 6.52 6.11
N ALA A 199 5.87 6.89 6.06
CA ALA A 199 5.10 7.07 4.83
C ALA A 199 4.73 8.55 4.65
N PRO A 200 5.50 9.30 3.85
CA PRO A 200 5.25 10.72 3.59
C PRO A 200 4.03 10.95 2.69
N GLY A 201 3.45 12.13 2.82
CA GLY A 201 2.50 12.67 1.85
C GLY A 201 3.15 13.39 0.68
N LEU A 202 2.41 14.31 0.06
CA LEU A 202 2.93 15.22 -0.95
C LEU A 202 3.91 16.21 -0.30
N THR A 203 5.18 15.81 -0.19
CA THR A 203 6.20 16.54 0.56
C THR A 203 6.95 17.61 -0.23
N LEU A 204 7.28 17.30 -1.48
CA LEU A 204 8.08 18.16 -2.35
C LEU A 204 7.46 18.20 -3.73
N THR A 205 7.63 19.32 -4.44
CA THR A 205 7.22 19.39 -5.84
C THR A 205 7.97 18.38 -6.71
N SER A 206 7.40 18.08 -7.88
CA SER A 206 7.98 17.21 -8.90
C SER A 206 7.99 17.95 -10.24
N ASP A 207 8.69 17.42 -11.24
CA ASP A 207 8.72 18.01 -12.58
C ASP A 207 7.32 18.03 -13.25
N TRP A 208 6.35 17.32 -12.67
CA TRP A 208 4.96 17.23 -13.12
C TRP A 208 4.01 18.23 -12.43
N LEU A 209 4.47 18.94 -11.38
CA LEU A 209 3.67 19.93 -10.66
C LEU A 209 4.29 21.33 -10.77
N THR A 210 3.48 22.31 -11.19
CA THR A 210 3.84 23.71 -11.00
C THR A 210 3.78 24.06 -9.51
N PRO A 211 4.51 25.09 -9.04
CA PRO A 211 4.47 25.52 -7.64
C PRO A 211 3.07 25.85 -7.13
N GLU A 212 2.25 26.53 -7.95
CA GLU A 212 0.89 26.92 -7.59
C GLU A 212 0.01 25.68 -7.40
N ARG A 213 0.20 24.68 -8.27
CA ARG A 213 -0.55 23.44 -8.20
C ARG A 213 -0.08 22.55 -7.06
N PHE A 214 1.22 22.52 -6.79
CA PHE A 214 1.77 21.88 -5.60
C PHE A 214 1.11 22.45 -4.35
N GLU A 215 1.06 23.77 -4.19
CA GLU A 215 0.44 24.42 -3.03
C GLU A 215 -1.05 24.07 -2.92
N ALA A 216 -1.80 24.15 -4.02
CA ALA A 216 -3.23 23.82 -4.03
C ALA A 216 -3.47 22.36 -3.59
N LEU A 217 -2.71 21.41 -4.13
CA LEU A 217 -2.82 19.99 -3.77
C LEU A 217 -2.33 19.70 -2.35
N HIS A 218 -1.30 20.41 -1.90
CA HIS A 218 -0.76 20.31 -0.55
C HIS A 218 -1.81 20.70 0.49
N GLN A 219 -2.59 21.77 0.22
CA GLN A 219 -3.67 22.26 1.07
C GLN A 219 -4.92 21.37 1.14
N MET A 220 -5.07 20.42 0.21
CA MET A 220 -6.20 19.50 0.22
C MET A 220 -6.16 18.49 1.38
N SER A 221 -5.00 18.33 2.04
CA SER A 221 -4.87 17.39 3.17
C SER A 221 -5.78 17.82 4.34
N PRO A 222 -6.35 16.89 5.13
CA PRO A 222 -7.24 17.22 6.25
C PRO A 222 -6.69 18.22 7.27
N LEU A 223 -5.38 18.25 7.51
CA LEU A 223 -4.74 19.26 8.38
C LEU A 223 -4.53 20.63 7.68
N GLY A 224 -5.09 20.83 6.49
CA GLY A 224 -4.94 22.04 5.67
C GLY A 224 -3.57 22.18 5.00
N ARG A 225 -2.67 21.22 5.19
CA ARG A 225 -1.35 21.11 4.54
C ARG A 225 -0.85 19.67 4.65
N SER A 226 -0.14 19.18 3.63
CA SER A 226 0.54 17.88 3.71
C SER A 226 1.85 18.02 4.48
N SER A 227 2.65 16.96 4.51
CA SER A 227 3.95 16.95 5.19
C SER A 227 4.98 17.86 4.55
N THR A 228 5.82 18.53 5.33
CA THR A 228 7.06 19.16 4.84
C THR A 228 8.25 18.20 4.92
N ALA A 229 9.38 18.55 4.29
CA ALA A 229 10.60 17.75 4.40
C ALA A 229 11.10 17.68 5.85
N GLU A 230 10.90 18.74 6.61
CA GLU A 230 11.20 18.86 8.03
C GLU A 230 10.31 17.93 8.88
N ASP A 231 9.01 17.84 8.59
CA ASP A 231 8.09 16.93 9.30
C ASP A 231 8.51 15.46 9.12
N VAL A 232 8.87 15.09 7.89
CA VAL A 232 9.35 13.74 7.58
C VAL A 232 10.70 13.48 8.24
N ALA A 233 11.64 14.42 8.16
CA ALA A 233 12.96 14.28 8.77
C ALA A 233 12.88 14.17 10.30
N ALA A 234 12.02 14.94 10.95
CA ALA A 234 11.74 14.84 12.37
C ALA A 234 11.18 13.46 12.75
N SER A 235 10.27 12.91 11.94
CA SER A 235 9.70 11.58 12.14
C SER A 235 10.74 10.46 12.00
N VAL A 236 11.68 10.59 11.05
CA VAL A 236 12.82 9.68 10.93
C VAL A 236 13.71 9.74 12.17
N VAL A 237 14.08 10.93 12.64
CA VAL A 237 14.89 11.10 13.86
C VAL A 237 14.17 10.52 15.09
N PHE A 238 12.86 10.72 15.20
CA PHE A 238 12.04 10.11 16.25
C PHE A 238 12.09 8.58 16.19
N ALA A 239 11.89 7.97 15.01
CA ALA A 239 11.95 6.51 14.84
C ALA A 239 13.34 5.93 15.17
N LEU A 240 14.41 6.65 14.83
CA LEU A 240 15.78 6.30 15.21
C LEU A 240 16.01 6.38 16.73
N GLY A 241 15.42 7.39 17.38
CA GLY A 241 15.57 7.65 18.82
C GLY A 241 14.71 6.79 19.74
N ASN A 242 13.57 6.28 19.27
CA ASN A 242 12.63 5.51 20.09
C ASN A 242 12.89 3.99 20.02
N PRO A 243 13.42 3.34 21.08
CA PRO A 243 13.79 1.92 21.06
C PRO A 243 12.60 0.96 21.09
N SER A 244 11.39 1.45 21.36
CA SER A 244 10.20 0.60 21.54
C SER A 244 9.38 0.41 20.27
N ILE A 245 9.74 1.09 19.17
CA ILE A 245 9.00 1.04 17.90
C ILE A 245 9.73 0.14 16.90
N THR A 246 9.04 -0.89 16.41
CA THR A 246 9.49 -1.78 15.32
C THR A 246 8.27 -2.37 14.60
N GLY A 247 8.41 -2.74 13.34
CA GLY A 247 7.36 -3.35 12.51
C GLY A 247 6.18 -2.44 12.14
N ALA A 248 6.20 -1.19 12.59
CA ALA A 248 5.14 -0.20 12.39
C ALA A 248 5.49 0.80 11.28
N THR A 249 4.47 1.43 10.70
CA THR A 249 4.61 2.55 9.75
C THR A 249 4.05 3.82 10.36
N LEU A 250 4.83 4.90 10.35
CA LEU A 250 4.41 6.25 10.74
C LEU A 250 3.91 6.99 9.50
N LEU A 251 2.63 7.36 9.47
CA LEU A 251 2.05 8.20 8.42
C LEU A 251 2.37 9.66 8.72
N VAL A 252 3.00 10.34 7.75
CA VAL A 252 3.42 11.74 7.86
C VAL A 252 2.96 12.44 6.60
N ASP A 253 1.66 12.73 6.52
CA ASP A 253 1.02 13.15 5.27
C ASP A 253 -0.07 14.21 5.45
N GLY A 254 -0.24 14.74 6.67
CA GLY A 254 -1.31 15.69 6.96
C GLY A 254 -2.72 15.10 6.90
N GLY A 255 -2.85 13.77 6.94
CA GLY A 255 -4.12 13.04 6.79
C GLY A 255 -4.48 12.72 5.34
N GLN A 256 -3.59 12.96 4.38
CA GLN A 256 -3.85 12.78 2.95
C GLN A 256 -4.36 11.37 2.58
N HIS A 257 -3.90 10.34 3.28
CA HIS A 257 -4.38 8.96 3.11
C HIS A 257 -5.86 8.75 3.46
N LEU A 258 -6.47 9.66 4.24
CA LEU A 258 -7.89 9.58 4.63
C LEU A 258 -8.83 10.04 3.51
N LEU A 259 -8.30 10.64 2.44
CA LEU A 259 -9.08 11.17 1.32
C LEU A 259 -8.99 10.23 0.13
N ARG A 260 -10.08 9.93 -0.55
CA ARG A 260 -10.06 9.09 -1.76
C ARG A 260 -9.72 9.92 -3.00
N PHE A 261 -8.73 9.48 -3.79
CA PHE A 261 -8.41 10.08 -5.09
C PHE A 261 -8.43 9.06 -6.22
N ASP A 262 -8.97 9.44 -7.38
CA ASP A 262 -8.98 8.59 -8.58
C ASP A 262 -7.61 8.53 -9.27
N ARG A 263 -6.74 9.50 -9.01
CA ARG A 263 -5.41 9.65 -9.61
C ARG A 263 -4.37 10.10 -8.60
N ASP A 264 -3.11 9.87 -8.93
CA ASP A 264 -1.99 10.44 -8.17
C ASP A 264 -1.98 11.97 -8.31
N PHE A 265 -1.52 12.66 -7.27
CA PHE A 265 -1.39 14.11 -7.25
C PHE A 265 -0.51 14.63 -8.41
N SER A 266 0.50 13.85 -8.77
CA SER A 266 1.38 14.11 -9.93
C SER A 266 0.66 14.04 -11.26
N MET A 267 -0.53 13.42 -11.31
CA MET A 267 -1.25 13.07 -12.53
C MET A 267 -2.62 13.73 -12.67
N MET A 268 -3.16 14.41 -11.65
CA MET A 268 -4.45 15.10 -11.77
C MET A 268 -4.46 16.04 -13.00
N ASN A 269 -5.53 16.06 -13.80
CA ASN A 269 -5.65 16.88 -15.03
C ASN A 269 -4.59 16.68 -16.14
N ALA A 270 -3.69 15.70 -16.05
CA ALA A 270 -2.95 15.25 -17.23
C ALA A 270 -3.92 14.52 -18.15
N ALA A 271 -3.89 14.81 -19.46
CA ALA A 271 -4.71 14.09 -20.44
C ALA A 271 -4.51 12.58 -20.23
N PRO A 272 -5.58 11.77 -20.16
CA PRO A 272 -5.42 10.33 -20.04
C PRO A 272 -4.52 9.86 -21.18
N ALA A 273 -3.51 9.04 -20.86
CA ALA A 273 -2.80 8.32 -21.91
C ALA A 273 -3.86 7.59 -22.74
N PRO A 274 -3.79 7.63 -24.08
CA PRO A 274 -4.73 6.90 -24.90
C PRO A 274 -4.67 5.44 -24.44
N VAL A 275 -5.79 4.95 -23.91
CA VAL A 275 -5.96 3.52 -23.66
C VAL A 275 -5.69 2.86 -24.99
N ALA A 276 -4.59 2.10 -25.09
CA ALA A 276 -4.32 1.33 -26.30
C ALA A 276 -5.61 0.55 -26.61
N PRO A 277 -6.11 0.60 -27.86
CA PRO A 277 -7.33 -0.13 -28.20
C PRO A 277 -7.14 -1.56 -27.72
N ALA A 278 -8.17 -2.09 -27.07
CA ALA A 278 -8.24 -3.48 -26.64
C ALA A 278 -7.58 -4.34 -27.73
N ILE A 279 -6.64 -5.19 -27.32
CA ILE A 279 -5.92 -6.13 -28.19
C ILE A 279 -6.92 -6.62 -29.23
N LYS A 280 -6.77 -6.15 -30.47
CA LYS A 280 -7.58 -6.64 -31.57
C LYS A 280 -7.41 -8.15 -31.56
N ALA A 281 -8.53 -8.86 -31.58
CA ALA A 281 -8.55 -10.29 -31.83
C ALA A 281 -7.49 -10.61 -32.89
N ILE A 282 -6.63 -11.57 -32.59
CA ILE A 282 -5.76 -12.19 -33.57
C ILE A 282 -6.70 -12.71 -34.64
N GLU A 283 -6.85 -11.95 -35.73
CA GLU A 283 -7.51 -12.42 -36.94
C GLU A 283 -6.69 -13.59 -37.46
N ASN A 284 -7.37 -14.70 -37.69
CA ASN A 284 -6.83 -15.94 -38.21
C ASN A 284 -5.97 -15.69 -39.46
N GLU A 285 -4.64 -15.73 -39.31
CA GLU A 285 -3.77 -16.11 -40.42
C GLU A 285 -3.74 -17.63 -40.51
N ALA A 286 -4.26 -18.11 -41.64
CA ALA A 286 -4.38 -19.51 -41.98
C ALA A 286 -3.02 -20.23 -41.91
N ILE A 287 -2.96 -21.27 -41.09
CA ILE A 287 -1.91 -22.28 -41.15
C ILE A 287 -2.25 -23.19 -42.34
N PRO A 288 -1.36 -23.41 -43.34
CA PRO A 288 -1.65 -24.31 -44.43
C PRO A 288 -1.65 -25.76 -43.95
N GLU A 289 -2.75 -26.47 -44.22
CA GLU A 289 -2.84 -27.92 -44.07
C GLU A 289 -1.84 -28.63 -44.98
N SER A 290 -0.94 -29.43 -44.40
CA SER A 290 -0.48 -30.66 -45.04
C SER A 290 0.18 -31.60 -44.02
N GLY A 291 -0.21 -32.88 -44.05
CA GLY A 291 0.65 -33.99 -43.61
C GLY A 291 0.14 -34.87 -42.46
N GLN A 292 -0.82 -35.75 -42.77
CA GLN A 292 -1.01 -37.12 -42.27
C GLN A 292 -0.53 -37.49 -40.84
N ALA A 293 -1.48 -37.84 -39.98
CA ALA A 293 -1.28 -38.81 -38.90
C ALA A 293 -1.99 -40.13 -39.26
N PRO A 294 -1.39 -41.31 -38.98
CA PRO A 294 -1.96 -42.59 -39.38
C PRO A 294 -3.06 -43.06 -38.41
N ALA A 295 -3.97 -43.83 -38.98
CA ALA A 295 -5.12 -44.44 -38.33
C ALA A 295 -4.75 -45.35 -37.16
N ALA A 296 -5.54 -45.28 -36.09
CA ALA A 296 -5.68 -46.32 -35.09
C ALA A 296 -7.17 -46.53 -34.79
N THR A 297 -7.74 -47.46 -35.55
CA THR A 297 -8.72 -48.50 -35.20
C THR A 297 -9.83 -48.19 -34.18
N ASP A 298 -11.05 -48.35 -34.68
CA ASP A 298 -12.31 -48.55 -33.97
C ASP A 298 -12.22 -49.52 -32.78
N ALA A 299 -12.83 -49.12 -31.67
CA ALA A 299 -13.39 -50.04 -30.70
C ALA A 299 -14.63 -49.43 -30.03
N HIS A 300 -15.77 -49.98 -30.43
CA HIS A 300 -17.03 -50.10 -29.69
C HIS A 300 -17.81 -48.84 -29.27
N ALA A 301 -18.94 -48.69 -29.96
CA ALA A 301 -20.14 -48.02 -29.49
C ALA A 301 -20.55 -48.50 -28.08
N GLY A 302 -20.68 -47.54 -27.18
CA GLY A 302 -21.54 -47.59 -26.00
C GLY A 302 -22.30 -46.28 -25.94
N GLU A 303 -23.56 -46.29 -26.37
CA GLU A 303 -24.50 -45.20 -26.11
C GLU A 303 -24.77 -45.11 -24.60
N GLY A 304 -24.69 -43.90 -24.03
CA GLY A 304 -25.23 -43.62 -22.70
C GLY A 304 -24.51 -42.54 -21.89
N ALA A 305 -25.19 -41.40 -21.72
CA ALA A 305 -24.98 -40.34 -20.72
C ALA A 305 -23.86 -39.30 -20.97
N ASP A 306 -24.08 -38.40 -21.94
CA ASP A 306 -23.54 -37.03 -21.85
C ASP A 306 -24.37 -36.24 -20.82
N GLY A 307 -24.15 -36.56 -19.54
CA GLY A 307 -24.67 -35.76 -18.43
C GLY A 307 -23.80 -34.52 -18.31
N THR A 308 -24.25 -33.38 -18.82
CA THR A 308 -23.56 -32.10 -18.61
C THR A 308 -23.35 -31.89 -17.12
N ALA A 309 -22.10 -31.95 -16.66
CA ALA A 309 -21.80 -31.78 -15.25
C ALA A 309 -22.26 -30.38 -14.78
N GLN A 310 -23.11 -30.35 -13.77
CA GLN A 310 -23.67 -29.14 -13.17
C GLN A 310 -23.03 -28.88 -11.81
N GLY A 311 -22.88 -27.61 -11.45
CA GLY A 311 -22.45 -27.15 -10.13
C GLY A 311 -23.46 -26.17 -9.54
N GLY A 312 -23.62 -26.17 -8.23
CA GLY A 312 -24.38 -25.11 -7.55
C GLY A 312 -23.63 -23.78 -7.65
N GLN A 313 -24.33 -22.71 -8.02
CA GLN A 313 -23.75 -21.38 -8.13
C GLN A 313 -24.41 -20.42 -7.14
N THR A 314 -23.57 -19.68 -6.41
CA THR A 314 -23.98 -18.59 -5.50
C THR A 314 -23.26 -17.32 -5.91
N LEU A 315 -24.01 -16.22 -6.01
CA LEU A 315 -23.46 -14.88 -6.17
C LEU A 315 -23.40 -14.21 -4.79
N THR A 316 -22.24 -13.64 -4.44
CA THR A 316 -22.06 -12.94 -3.15
C THR A 316 -21.64 -11.48 -3.37
N LEU A 317 -22.33 -10.56 -2.72
CA LEU A 317 -21.91 -9.17 -2.52
C LEU A 317 -21.61 -8.97 -1.03
N THR A 318 -20.41 -8.49 -0.71
CA THR A 318 -19.96 -8.27 0.67
C THR A 318 -19.41 -6.86 0.82
N GLY A 319 -19.73 -6.21 1.94
CA GLY A 319 -19.20 -4.91 2.32
C GLY A 319 -19.80 -3.74 1.56
N LEU A 320 -21.04 -3.85 1.04
CA LEU A 320 -21.68 -2.74 0.36
C LEU A 320 -22.12 -1.69 1.38
N ARG A 321 -21.38 -0.57 1.45
CA ARG A 321 -21.60 0.52 2.41
C ARG A 321 -22.19 1.76 1.72
N PHE A 322 -23.22 2.34 2.33
CA PHE A 322 -23.87 3.57 1.89
C PHE A 322 -24.81 4.08 2.99
N ASP A 323 -25.29 5.32 2.88
CA ASP A 323 -26.21 5.90 3.85
C ASP A 323 -27.66 5.58 3.52
N ALA A 324 -28.45 5.21 4.53
CA ALA A 324 -29.87 4.90 4.40
C ALA A 324 -30.70 5.62 5.47
N SER A 325 -31.90 6.07 5.11
CA SER A 325 -32.86 6.69 6.04
C SER A 325 -33.57 5.60 6.86
N LEU A 326 -32.96 5.22 7.99
CA LEU A 326 -33.40 4.06 8.77
C LEU A 326 -33.32 4.29 10.28
N GLY A 327 -34.45 4.22 10.98
CA GLY A 327 -34.50 4.22 12.44
C GLY A 327 -35.72 4.94 13.03
N ILE A 328 -35.83 4.94 14.35
CA ILE A 328 -36.96 5.55 15.08
C ILE A 328 -36.55 6.74 15.95
N LEU A 329 -35.26 6.92 16.18
CA LEU A 329 -34.73 8.04 16.96
C LEU A 329 -34.85 9.34 16.14
N GLU A 330 -35.05 10.47 16.82
CA GLU A 330 -35.24 11.76 16.14
C GLU A 330 -34.06 12.13 15.23
N GLN A 331 -32.83 11.77 15.62
CA GLN A 331 -31.63 11.95 14.77
C GLN A 331 -31.67 11.07 13.50
N GLU A 332 -32.18 9.84 13.61
CA GLU A 332 -32.26 8.88 12.50
C GLU A 332 -33.38 9.25 11.49
N LYS A 333 -34.39 9.99 11.94
CA LYS A 333 -35.44 10.54 11.07
C LYS A 333 -34.98 11.75 10.27
N GLN A 334 -34.02 12.51 10.80
CA GLN A 334 -33.56 13.76 10.22
C GLN A 334 -32.35 13.58 9.29
N ALA A 335 -31.54 12.54 9.49
CA ALA A 335 -30.35 12.28 8.69
C ALA A 335 -30.17 10.80 8.36
N PRO A 336 -29.81 10.45 7.10
CA PRO A 336 -29.37 9.11 6.73
C PRO A 336 -28.23 8.61 7.61
N GLN A 337 -28.19 7.28 7.84
CA GLN A 337 -27.20 6.62 8.69
C GLN A 337 -26.35 5.65 7.87
N PRO A 338 -25.06 5.49 8.18
CA PRO A 338 -24.21 4.55 7.48
C PRO A 338 -24.64 3.11 7.79
N ILE A 339 -24.96 2.38 6.73
CA ILE A 339 -25.26 0.95 6.80
C ILE A 339 -24.30 0.14 5.94
N GLN A 340 -24.14 -1.13 6.28
CA GLN A 340 -23.50 -2.13 5.44
C GLN A 340 -24.51 -3.22 5.09
N VAL A 341 -24.58 -3.58 3.80
CA VAL A 341 -25.40 -4.68 3.31
C VAL A 341 -24.51 -5.76 2.69
N ASP A 342 -24.71 -6.99 3.15
CA ASP A 342 -24.17 -8.20 2.51
C ASP A 342 -25.33 -9.00 1.93
N ALA A 343 -25.16 -9.55 0.72
CA ALA A 343 -26.18 -10.35 0.05
C ALA A 343 -25.57 -11.58 -0.63
N GLU A 344 -26.15 -12.74 -0.40
CA GLU A 344 -25.89 -13.97 -1.14
C GLU A 344 -27.15 -14.39 -1.90
N LEU A 345 -27.00 -14.74 -3.18
CA LEU A 345 -28.07 -15.15 -4.06
C LEU A 345 -27.76 -16.54 -4.61
N ASN A 346 -28.59 -17.52 -4.26
CA ASN A 346 -28.50 -18.88 -4.80
C ASN A 346 -29.11 -18.91 -6.21
N LEU A 347 -28.32 -19.30 -7.20
CA LEU A 347 -28.72 -19.39 -8.62
C LEU A 347 -29.00 -20.84 -9.05
N GLY A 348 -28.91 -21.79 -8.11
CA GLY A 348 -29.15 -23.21 -8.35
C GLY A 348 -28.05 -23.88 -9.17
N ALA A 349 -28.43 -24.99 -9.81
CA ALA A 349 -27.53 -25.77 -10.65
C ALA A 349 -27.27 -25.04 -11.97
N GLN A 350 -25.99 -24.77 -12.23
CA GLN A 350 -25.49 -24.12 -13.43
C GLN A 350 -24.51 -25.06 -14.16
N PRO A 351 -24.40 -24.97 -15.49
CA PRO A 351 -23.44 -25.79 -16.23
C PRO A 351 -21.99 -25.42 -15.83
N LEU A 352 -21.14 -26.42 -15.56
CA LEU A 352 -19.71 -26.18 -15.28
C LEU A 352 -18.94 -25.63 -16.50
N ARG A 353 -19.49 -25.83 -17.69
CA ARG A 353 -18.99 -25.29 -18.96
C ARG A 353 -20.12 -24.53 -19.65
N PRO A 354 -20.22 -23.20 -19.46
CA PRO A 354 -21.14 -22.36 -20.23
C PRO A 354 -20.90 -22.52 -21.73
N ARG A 355 -21.95 -22.35 -22.54
CA ARG A 355 -21.88 -22.53 -24.01
C ARG A 355 -21.21 -21.33 -24.72
N ASP A 356 -21.21 -20.17 -24.07
CA ASP A 356 -20.62 -18.91 -24.52
C ASP A 356 -20.26 -18.02 -23.31
N ASP A 357 -19.51 -16.94 -23.57
CA ASP A 357 -19.11 -15.92 -22.57
C ASP A 357 -20.04 -14.68 -22.62
N GLU A 358 -21.28 -14.81 -23.10
CA GLU A 358 -22.19 -13.67 -23.24
C GLU A 358 -22.89 -13.29 -21.91
N ILE A 359 -22.87 -11.99 -21.59
CA ILE A 359 -23.48 -11.44 -20.35
C ILE A 359 -25.01 -11.53 -20.31
N THR A 360 -25.66 -11.86 -21.43
CA THR A 360 -27.12 -11.94 -21.61
C THR A 360 -27.74 -13.12 -20.85
N HIS A 361 -26.95 -14.13 -20.50
CA HIS A 361 -27.40 -15.35 -19.83
C HIS A 361 -27.00 -15.42 -18.34
N VAL A 362 -26.38 -14.37 -17.81
CA VAL A 362 -25.88 -14.32 -16.42
C VAL A 362 -26.58 -13.22 -15.63
N LEU A 363 -26.83 -13.47 -14.35
CA LEU A 363 -27.35 -12.43 -13.45
C LEU A 363 -26.32 -11.29 -13.31
N ASP A 364 -26.69 -10.11 -13.79
CA ASP A 364 -25.82 -8.92 -13.73
C ASP A 364 -25.71 -8.40 -12.28
N TYR A 365 -24.56 -8.65 -11.65
CA TYR A 365 -24.27 -8.22 -10.28
C TYR A 365 -24.36 -6.70 -10.08
N ARG A 366 -24.19 -5.90 -11.15
CA ARG A 366 -24.36 -4.44 -11.09
C ARG A 366 -25.82 -4.06 -10.83
N LYS A 367 -26.76 -4.79 -11.43
CA LYS A 367 -28.20 -4.63 -11.17
C LYS A 367 -28.56 -5.06 -9.76
N VAL A 368 -27.98 -6.15 -9.27
CA VAL A 368 -28.16 -6.60 -7.87
C VAL A 368 -27.71 -5.52 -6.90
N ARG A 369 -26.51 -4.95 -7.08
CA ARG A 369 -26.01 -3.81 -6.30
C ARG A 369 -26.97 -2.63 -6.35
N GLN A 370 -27.44 -2.26 -7.54
CA GLN A 370 -28.33 -1.11 -7.71
C GLN A 370 -29.66 -1.32 -6.99
N ILE A 371 -30.24 -2.53 -7.07
CA ILE A 371 -31.48 -2.87 -6.36
C ILE A 371 -31.32 -2.74 -4.84
N ILE A 372 -30.19 -3.18 -4.29
CA ILE A 372 -29.92 -3.06 -2.85
C ILE A 372 -29.90 -1.59 -2.43
N ILE A 373 -29.17 -0.75 -3.17
CA ILE A 373 -29.09 0.68 -2.87
C ILE A 373 -30.48 1.30 -3.00
N ASP A 374 -31.14 1.11 -4.13
CA ASP A 374 -32.45 1.69 -4.41
C ASP A 374 -33.48 1.32 -3.34
N GLU A 375 -33.54 0.05 -2.93
CA GLU A 375 -34.49 -0.40 -1.91
C GLU A 375 -34.18 0.20 -0.54
N CYS A 376 -32.90 0.26 -0.15
CA CYS A 376 -32.49 0.81 1.13
C CYS A 376 -32.55 2.34 1.20
N THR A 377 -32.56 3.04 0.07
CA THR A 377 -32.62 4.51 0.01
C THR A 377 -33.95 5.05 -0.50
N ALA A 378 -34.90 4.21 -0.90
CA ALA A 378 -36.16 4.65 -1.52
C ALA A 378 -37.03 5.50 -0.60
N GLU A 379 -37.14 5.12 0.67
CA GLU A 379 -37.97 5.78 1.66
C GLU A 379 -37.41 5.59 3.07
N HIS A 380 -37.86 6.42 4.01
CA HIS A 380 -37.51 6.24 5.41
C HIS A 380 -38.20 4.98 5.97
N VAL A 381 -37.42 4.09 6.59
CA VAL A 381 -37.93 2.88 7.24
C VAL A 381 -37.64 2.94 8.73
N ASN A 382 -38.64 2.62 9.55
CA ASN A 382 -38.48 2.67 11.01
C ASN A 382 -37.59 1.53 11.55
N LEU A 383 -37.71 0.33 10.96
CA LEU A 383 -37.16 -0.92 11.51
C LEU A 383 -36.30 -1.66 10.48
N LEU A 384 -35.19 -2.24 10.95
CA LEU A 384 -34.29 -3.09 10.16
C LEU A 384 -35.04 -4.32 9.62
N GLU A 385 -35.93 -4.89 10.42
CA GLU A 385 -36.78 -6.04 10.12
C GLU A 385 -37.68 -5.78 8.90
N SER A 386 -38.23 -4.57 8.81
CA SER A 386 -39.07 -4.16 7.68
C SER A 386 -38.25 -3.99 6.40
N LEU A 387 -37.07 -3.37 6.52
CA LEU A 387 -36.20 -3.11 5.37
C LEU A 387 -35.62 -4.40 4.80
N ILE A 388 -35.10 -5.28 5.66
CA ILE A 388 -34.48 -6.54 5.22
C ILE A 388 -35.50 -7.47 4.55
N GLY A 389 -36.76 -7.46 5.01
CA GLY A 389 -37.85 -8.20 4.39
C GLY A 389 -38.14 -7.74 2.96
N LYS A 390 -38.35 -6.43 2.77
CA LYS A 390 -38.57 -5.83 1.44
C LYS A 390 -37.42 -6.12 0.47
N LEU A 391 -36.20 -5.99 0.96
CA LEU A 391 -35.00 -6.26 0.16
C LEU A 391 -34.92 -7.75 -0.26
N CYS A 392 -35.17 -8.68 0.67
CA CYS A 392 -35.19 -10.11 0.34
C CYS A 392 -36.26 -10.43 -0.71
N GLU A 393 -37.47 -9.89 -0.58
CA GLU A 393 -38.53 -10.07 -1.57
C GLU A 393 -38.15 -9.54 -2.95
N ARG A 394 -37.55 -8.34 -3.01
CA ARG A 394 -37.16 -7.73 -4.28
C ARG A 394 -36.03 -8.51 -4.97
N LEU A 395 -35.06 -8.99 -4.21
CA LEU A 395 -33.96 -9.82 -4.72
C LEU A 395 -34.44 -11.21 -5.17
N LEU A 396 -35.40 -11.83 -4.49
CA LEU A 396 -36.00 -13.11 -4.90
C LEU A 396 -36.76 -13.04 -6.23
N ARG A 397 -37.22 -11.85 -6.64
CA ARG A 397 -37.92 -11.65 -7.92
C ARG A 397 -36.97 -11.57 -9.11
N LEU A 398 -35.66 -11.55 -8.87
CA LEU A 398 -34.68 -11.52 -9.95
C LEU A 398 -34.68 -12.84 -10.74
N PRO A 399 -34.54 -12.79 -12.08
CA PRO A 399 -34.51 -13.99 -12.90
C PRO A 399 -33.39 -14.94 -12.47
N GLY A 400 -33.72 -16.22 -12.28
CA GLY A 400 -32.76 -17.27 -11.93
C GLY A 400 -32.36 -17.33 -10.45
N VAL A 401 -32.88 -16.45 -9.59
CA VAL A 401 -32.60 -16.47 -8.15
C VAL A 401 -33.58 -17.42 -7.45
N LEU A 402 -33.03 -18.47 -6.82
CA LEU A 402 -33.80 -19.48 -6.10
C LEU A 402 -33.87 -19.19 -4.60
N GLY A 403 -32.86 -18.51 -4.05
CA GLY A 403 -32.77 -18.17 -2.63
C GLY A 403 -31.91 -16.93 -2.39
N VAL A 404 -32.21 -16.20 -1.31
CA VAL A 404 -31.46 -15.02 -0.86
C VAL A 404 -31.10 -15.13 0.62
N ARG A 405 -29.90 -14.67 0.97
CA ARG A 405 -29.46 -14.39 2.34
C ARG A 405 -28.99 -12.96 2.36
N VAL A 406 -29.53 -12.16 3.25
CA VAL A 406 -29.16 -10.75 3.39
C VAL A 406 -28.74 -10.51 4.82
N GLN A 407 -27.70 -9.71 5.01
CA GLN A 407 -27.34 -9.10 6.28
C GLN A 407 -27.38 -7.58 6.11
N ILE A 408 -28.03 -6.88 7.03
CA ILE A 408 -27.97 -5.41 7.11
C ILE A 408 -27.41 -5.04 8.48
N ALA A 409 -26.33 -4.28 8.51
CA ALA A 409 -25.68 -3.76 9.71
C ALA A 409 -25.78 -2.23 9.79
N LYS A 410 -26.12 -1.71 10.96
CA LYS A 410 -25.92 -0.30 11.32
C LYS A 410 -24.54 -0.17 11.95
N LEU A 411 -23.68 0.64 11.32
CA LEU A 411 -22.27 0.73 11.70
C LEU A 411 -22.03 1.66 12.90
N GLU A 412 -22.90 2.64 13.11
CA GLU A 412 -22.70 3.72 14.09
C GLU A 412 -23.87 3.86 15.08
N ILE A 413 -24.57 2.76 15.35
CA ILE A 413 -25.70 2.79 16.31
C ILE A 413 -25.23 2.92 17.77
N PHE A 414 -24.07 2.35 18.11
CA PHE A 414 -23.45 2.46 19.43
C PHE A 414 -21.95 2.75 19.26
N GLU A 415 -21.32 3.35 20.29
CA GLU A 415 -19.89 3.69 20.27
C GLU A 415 -18.96 2.48 20.35
N ASP A 416 -19.47 1.34 20.83
CA ASP A 416 -18.70 0.14 21.16
C ASP A 416 -19.09 -1.10 20.35
N CYS A 417 -20.16 -1.03 19.54
CA CYS A 417 -20.61 -2.15 18.73
C CYS A 417 -21.52 -1.78 17.55
N GLU A 418 -21.55 -2.66 16.56
CA GLU A 418 -22.46 -2.61 15.42
C GLU A 418 -23.64 -3.56 15.66
N VAL A 419 -24.82 -3.21 15.15
CA VAL A 419 -26.00 -4.10 15.20
C VAL A 419 -26.34 -4.57 13.78
N ALA A 420 -26.43 -5.89 13.60
CA ALA A 420 -26.79 -6.49 12.33
C ALA A 420 -27.96 -7.47 12.46
N ILE A 421 -28.86 -7.46 11.48
CA ILE A 421 -29.89 -8.47 11.30
C ILE A 421 -29.61 -9.28 10.04
N ARG A 422 -29.94 -10.58 10.08
CA ARG A 422 -29.83 -11.50 8.95
C ARG A 422 -31.20 -12.08 8.62
N MET A 423 -31.47 -12.24 7.33
CA MET A 423 -32.67 -12.93 6.85
C MET A 423 -32.28 -13.89 5.72
N GLN A 424 -32.87 -15.08 5.76
CA GLN A 424 -32.78 -16.08 4.69
C GLN A 424 -34.18 -16.35 4.15
N ALA A 425 -34.33 -16.34 2.83
CA ALA A 425 -35.57 -16.67 2.14
C ALA A 425 -35.31 -17.45 0.85
N GLY A 426 -36.31 -18.22 0.39
CA GLY A 426 -36.21 -19.10 -0.78
C GLY A 426 -35.44 -20.41 -0.52
N HIS A 427 -34.98 -21.05 -1.59
CA HIS A 427 -34.34 -22.37 -1.57
C HIS A 427 -32.82 -22.25 -1.39
N TRP A 428 -32.29 -23.00 -0.43
CA TRP A 428 -30.87 -22.97 -0.02
C TRP A 428 -30.25 -24.36 0.15
N GLY A 429 -30.86 -25.37 -0.48
CA GLY A 429 -30.48 -26.78 -0.35
C GLY A 429 -28.99 -27.04 -0.46
#